data_AF-A0A424IYE3-F1
#
_entry.id   AF-A0A424IYE3-F1
#
_cell.length_a   1.000
_cell.length_b   1.000
_cell.length_c   1.000
_cell.angle_alpha   90.00
_cell.angle_beta   90.00
_cell.angle_gamma   90.00
#
_symmetry.space_group_name_H-M   'P 1'
#
loop_
_entity.id
_entity.type
_entity.pdbx_description
1 polymer ?
#
loop_
_entity_poly.entity_id
_entity_poly.type
_entity_poly.pdbx_seq_one_letter_code
_entity_poly.pdbx_strand_id
1 'polypeptide(L)'
;MEQPRFDAPRPGMAMTHELGARPWQTPARLTSTDEVVQDYLLRMQDDSFVKQLVGVLESGVPVTTLANTIQLAGVMEGRHSIDTGMLVIPVLMEMMMLIGDKAGIKYNTGMDRDEGEETKDAMISAVLEDLEKDLDKDASGIASEEEEQSTETENEPMGLMARRAG
;
A
#
# COMPACT_ATOMS: atom_id res chain seq x y z
N MET A 1 14.83 -15.70 -19.37
CA MET A 1 15.65 -14.57 -18.89
C MET A 1 14.77 -13.33 -18.98
N GLU A 2 14.23 -12.90 -17.85
CA GLU A 2 13.45 -11.69 -17.73
C GLU A 2 14.42 -10.50 -17.84
N GLN A 3 14.24 -9.63 -18.83
CA GLN A 3 15.13 -8.50 -19.07
C GLN A 3 14.81 -7.40 -18.02
N PRO A 4 15.83 -6.75 -17.42
CA PRO A 4 15.57 -5.68 -16.47
C PRO A 4 14.83 -4.53 -17.18
N ARG A 5 13.75 -4.02 -16.58
CA ARG A 5 13.09 -2.80 -17.06
C ARG A 5 14.01 -1.61 -16.78
N PHE A 6 14.75 -1.17 -17.79
CA PHE A 6 15.68 -0.04 -17.70
C PHE A 6 15.03 1.34 -17.90
N ASP A 7 13.70 1.41 -17.87
CA ASP A 7 12.91 2.64 -18.00
C ASP A 7 12.39 3.08 -16.63
N ALA A 8 13.32 3.32 -15.70
CA ALA A 8 13.03 3.94 -14.42
C ALA A 8 13.70 5.33 -14.38
N PRO A 9 13.12 6.32 -13.68
CA PRO A 9 13.75 7.62 -13.52
C PRO A 9 15.18 7.47 -12.99
N ARG A 10 16.15 8.10 -13.65
CA ARG A 10 17.53 8.13 -13.16
C ARG A 10 17.56 8.80 -11.78
N PRO A 11 18.34 8.28 -10.81
CA PRO A 11 18.50 8.95 -9.51
C PRO A 11 18.81 10.44 -9.69
N GLY A 12 18.12 11.30 -8.93
CA GLY A 12 18.25 12.75 -9.02
C GLY A 12 17.34 13.43 -10.06
N MET A 13 16.71 12.70 -10.99
CA MET A 13 15.76 13.28 -11.98
C MET A 13 14.50 13.90 -11.34
N ALA A 14 14.13 13.46 -10.12
CA ALA A 14 13.07 14.11 -9.35
C ALA A 14 13.43 15.55 -8.94
N MET A 15 14.73 15.87 -8.84
CA MET A 15 15.25 17.17 -8.42
C MET A 15 15.53 18.12 -9.59
N THR A 16 15.34 17.69 -10.84
CA THR A 16 15.57 18.52 -12.03
C THR A 16 14.33 19.27 -12.51
N HIS A 17 13.18 19.06 -11.85
CA HIS A 17 11.95 19.76 -12.20
C HIS A 17 11.93 21.16 -11.59
N GLU A 18 11.35 22.13 -12.31
CA GLU A 18 11.20 23.49 -11.80
C GLU A 18 10.35 23.53 -10.54
N LEU A 19 10.65 24.48 -9.65
CA LEU A 19 9.87 24.69 -8.43
C LEU A 19 8.45 25.12 -8.80
N GLY A 20 7.45 24.40 -8.29
CA GLY A 20 6.04 24.67 -8.59
C GLY A 20 5.53 24.04 -9.90
N ALA A 21 6.36 23.25 -10.60
CA ALA A 21 5.96 22.55 -11.82
C ALA A 21 4.92 21.44 -11.59
N ARG A 22 4.63 21.09 -10.34
CA ARG A 22 3.60 20.11 -9.97
C ARG A 22 2.41 20.80 -9.31
N PRO A 23 1.17 20.45 -9.66
CA PRO A 23 -0.02 21.11 -9.09
C PRO A 23 -0.09 21.07 -7.55
N TRP A 24 0.38 20.00 -6.93
CA TRP A 24 0.44 19.87 -5.45
C TRP A 24 1.55 20.70 -4.79
N GLN A 25 2.48 21.27 -5.55
CA GLN A 25 3.50 22.20 -5.05
C GLN A 25 2.98 23.65 -5.02
N THR A 26 1.88 23.93 -5.71
CA THR A 26 1.19 25.23 -5.66
C THR A 26 0.01 25.18 -4.69
N PRO A 27 -0.48 26.34 -4.21
CA PRO A 27 -1.66 26.37 -3.35
C PRO A 27 -2.86 25.65 -3.98
N ALA A 28 -3.59 24.91 -3.17
CA ALA A 28 -4.77 24.17 -3.62
C ALA A 28 -5.88 25.12 -4.09
N ARG A 29 -6.66 24.68 -5.09
CA ARG A 29 -7.78 25.45 -5.65
C ARG A 29 -8.95 25.58 -4.68
N LEU A 30 -9.26 24.51 -3.96
CA LEU A 30 -10.31 24.42 -2.95
C LEU A 30 -9.62 24.37 -1.58
N THR A 31 -9.96 25.31 -0.72
CA THR A 31 -9.32 25.45 0.59
C THR A 31 -10.26 25.11 1.75
N SER A 32 -11.58 25.16 1.51
CA SER A 32 -12.60 24.78 2.49
C SER A 32 -13.02 23.32 2.31
N THR A 33 -13.21 22.62 3.42
CA THR A 33 -13.73 21.24 3.43
C THR A 33 -15.09 21.15 2.71
N ASP A 34 -15.98 22.13 2.92
CA ASP A 34 -17.31 22.12 2.33
C ASP A 34 -17.27 22.24 0.80
N GLU A 35 -16.36 23.06 0.27
CA GLU A 35 -16.18 23.23 -1.17
C GLU A 35 -15.66 21.94 -1.82
N VAL A 36 -14.77 21.23 -1.13
CA VAL A 36 -14.22 19.95 -1.59
C VAL A 36 -15.31 18.87 -1.60
N VAL A 37 -16.13 18.81 -0.56
CA VAL A 37 -17.29 17.90 -0.51
C VAL A 37 -18.25 18.18 -1.67
N GLN A 38 -18.55 19.45 -1.95
CA GLN A 38 -19.41 19.84 -3.06
C GLN A 38 -18.82 19.45 -4.43
N ASP A 39 -17.52 19.65 -4.66
CA ASP A 39 -16.86 19.20 -5.91
C ASP A 39 -16.99 17.68 -6.10
N TYR A 40 -16.76 16.90 -5.04
CA TYR A 40 -16.91 15.45 -5.12
C TYR A 40 -18.36 15.01 -5.30
N LEU A 41 -19.34 15.67 -4.66
CA LEU A 41 -20.76 15.39 -4.86
C LEU A 41 -21.17 15.56 -6.32
N LEU A 42 -20.76 16.67 -6.95
CA LEU A 42 -21.07 16.93 -8.35
C LEU A 42 -20.47 15.86 -9.27
N ARG A 43 -19.27 15.37 -8.96
CA ARG A 43 -18.61 14.30 -9.72
C ARG A 43 -19.28 12.95 -9.52
N MET A 44 -19.71 12.64 -8.31
CA MET A 44 -20.39 11.37 -7.99
C MET A 44 -21.85 11.32 -8.45
N GLN A 45 -22.40 12.45 -8.93
CA GLN A 45 -23.70 12.49 -9.60
C GLN A 45 -23.63 12.09 -11.08
N ASP A 46 -22.43 12.04 -11.66
CA ASP A 46 -22.28 11.66 -13.06
C ASP A 46 -22.57 10.17 -13.27
N ASP A 47 -23.53 9.86 -14.15
CA ASP A 47 -23.97 8.48 -14.42
C ASP A 47 -22.83 7.59 -14.91
N SER A 48 -21.84 8.16 -15.62
CA SER A 48 -20.70 7.38 -16.11
C SER A 48 -19.77 6.99 -14.97
N PHE A 49 -19.54 7.90 -14.03
CA PHE A 49 -18.79 7.64 -12.81
C PHE A 49 -19.49 6.59 -11.95
N VAL A 50 -20.80 6.72 -11.73
CA VAL A 50 -21.58 5.77 -10.93
C VAL A 50 -21.49 4.35 -11.50
N LYS A 51 -21.65 4.17 -12.81
CA LYS A 51 -21.55 2.85 -13.46
C LYS A 51 -20.16 2.22 -13.29
N GLN A 52 -19.11 3.02 -13.44
CA GLN A 52 -17.74 2.55 -13.26
C GLN A 52 -17.47 2.18 -11.80
N LEU A 53 -17.90 3.01 -10.87
CA LEU A 53 -17.75 2.78 -9.44
C LEU A 53 -18.44 1.48 -9.01
N VAL A 54 -19.68 1.26 -9.43
CA VAL A 54 -20.42 0.01 -9.15
C VAL A 54 -19.66 -1.21 -9.66
N GLY A 55 -19.15 -1.17 -10.90
CA GLY A 55 -18.37 -2.29 -11.45
C GLY A 55 -17.08 -2.57 -10.67
N VAL A 56 -16.41 -1.54 -10.16
CA VAL A 56 -15.21 -1.71 -9.34
C VAL A 56 -15.55 -2.22 -7.93
N LEU A 57 -16.64 -1.74 -7.32
CA LEU A 57 -17.10 -2.22 -6.03
C LEU A 57 -17.53 -3.70 -6.10
N GLU A 58 -18.21 -4.12 -7.18
CA GLU A 58 -18.55 -5.52 -7.43
C GLU A 58 -17.32 -6.41 -7.57
N SER A 59 -16.21 -5.88 -8.08
CA SER A 59 -14.95 -6.62 -8.20
C SER A 59 -14.27 -6.92 -6.86
N GLY A 60 -14.82 -6.42 -5.75
CA GLY A 60 -14.34 -6.69 -4.40
C GLY A 60 -13.26 -5.74 -3.91
N VAL A 61 -12.95 -4.68 -4.66
CA VAL A 61 -12.01 -3.64 -4.22
C VAL A 61 -12.62 -2.90 -3.02
N PRO A 62 -11.89 -2.76 -1.89
CA PRO A 62 -12.43 -2.11 -0.71
C PRO A 62 -12.75 -0.63 -0.93
N VAL A 63 -13.84 -0.17 -0.31
CA VAL A 63 -14.26 1.24 -0.35
C VAL A 63 -13.19 2.17 0.20
N THR A 64 -12.49 1.78 1.28
CA THR A 64 -11.37 2.54 1.85
C THR A 64 -10.24 2.76 0.84
N THR A 65 -9.91 1.73 0.05
CA THR A 65 -8.90 1.82 -1.00
C THR A 65 -9.32 2.83 -2.08
N LEU A 66 -10.58 2.76 -2.53
CA LEU A 66 -11.11 3.70 -3.53
C LEU A 66 -11.18 5.13 -3.02
N ALA A 67 -11.56 5.33 -1.76
CA ALA A 67 -11.58 6.66 -1.15
C ALA A 67 -10.18 7.28 -1.15
N ASN A 68 -9.18 6.50 -0.76
CA ASN A 68 -7.79 6.94 -0.74
C ASN A 68 -7.25 7.24 -2.13
N THR A 69 -7.55 6.43 -3.15
CA THR A 69 -7.08 6.69 -4.52
C THR A 69 -7.70 7.96 -5.11
N ILE A 70 -9.01 8.17 -4.91
CA ILE A 70 -9.71 9.37 -5.37
C ILE A 70 -9.18 10.61 -4.64
N GLN A 71 -9.01 10.55 -3.32
CA GLN A 71 -8.46 11.65 -2.52
C GLN A 71 -7.04 12.01 -2.97
N LEU A 72 -6.18 11.02 -3.20
CA LEU A 72 -4.80 11.24 -3.63
C LEU A 72 -4.74 11.81 -5.05
N ALA A 73 -5.62 11.37 -5.96
CA ALA A 73 -5.76 11.97 -7.28
C ALA A 73 -6.15 13.46 -7.19
N GLY A 74 -7.06 13.82 -6.28
CA GLY A 74 -7.41 15.22 -6.03
C GLY A 74 -6.23 16.07 -5.55
N VAL A 75 -5.38 15.51 -4.68
CA VAL A 75 -4.13 16.17 -4.23
C VAL A 75 -3.16 16.34 -5.40
N MET A 76 -2.93 15.29 -6.19
CA MET A 76 -2.02 15.34 -7.35
C MET A 76 -2.46 16.37 -8.40
N GLU A 77 -3.76 16.59 -8.55
CA GLU A 77 -4.32 17.62 -9.43
C GLU A 77 -4.30 19.03 -8.81
N GLY A 78 -3.81 19.18 -7.58
CA GLY A 78 -3.82 20.44 -6.83
C GLY A 78 -5.24 20.96 -6.56
N ARG A 79 -6.24 20.08 -6.51
CA ARG A 79 -7.64 20.48 -6.24
C ARG A 79 -7.83 20.87 -4.79
N HIS A 80 -7.33 20.05 -3.87
CA HIS A 80 -7.39 20.29 -2.44
C HIS A 80 -6.05 19.88 -1.80
N SER A 81 -5.80 20.34 -0.58
CA SER A 81 -4.62 19.91 0.19
C SER A 81 -4.78 18.50 0.74
N ILE A 82 -3.71 17.92 1.28
CA ILE A 82 -3.76 16.62 1.96
C ILE A 82 -4.67 16.71 3.20
N ASP A 83 -4.51 17.77 4.00
CA ASP A 83 -5.25 17.96 5.25
C ASP A 83 -6.75 18.06 5.00
N THR A 84 -7.16 18.85 4.02
CA THR A 84 -8.58 18.94 3.61
C THR A 84 -9.07 17.63 3.02
N GLY A 85 -8.24 16.95 2.22
CA GLY A 85 -8.56 15.62 1.71
C GLY A 85 -8.84 14.61 2.81
N MET A 86 -8.03 14.59 3.88
CA MET A 86 -8.22 13.69 5.03
C MET A 86 -9.54 13.93 5.76
N LEU A 87 -9.98 15.19 5.87
CA LEU A 87 -11.27 15.52 6.48
C LEU A 87 -12.47 15.07 5.62
N VAL A 88 -12.28 14.93 4.31
CA VAL A 88 -13.35 14.58 3.35
C VAL A 88 -13.47 13.08 3.12
N ILE A 89 -12.45 12.27 3.43
CA ILE A 89 -12.45 10.81 3.26
C ILE A 89 -13.71 10.13 3.84
N PRO A 90 -14.15 10.40 5.08
CA PRO A 90 -15.35 9.75 5.62
C PRO A 90 -16.60 10.03 4.79
N VAL A 91 -16.75 11.26 4.33
CA VAL A 91 -17.88 11.67 3.48
C VAL A 91 -17.82 10.98 2.11
N LEU A 92 -16.63 10.86 1.53
CA LEU A 92 -16.46 10.11 0.26
C LEU A 92 -16.83 8.64 0.42
N MET A 93 -16.42 8.00 1.51
CA MET A 93 -16.78 6.61 1.78
C MET A 93 -18.29 6.44 1.88
N GLU A 94 -18.96 7.29 2.66
CA GLU A 94 -20.43 7.29 2.79
C GLU A 94 -21.14 7.45 1.43
N MET A 95 -20.65 8.36 0.58
CA MET A 95 -21.21 8.56 -0.74
C MET A 95 -21.06 7.33 -1.65
N MET A 96 -19.90 6.66 -1.60
CA MET A 96 -19.67 5.43 -2.37
C MET A 96 -20.50 4.26 -1.84
N MET A 97 -20.62 4.12 -0.53
CA MET A 97 -21.49 3.12 0.12
C MET A 97 -22.95 3.33 -0.27
N LEU A 98 -23.45 4.57 -0.22
CA LEU A 98 -24.80 4.92 -0.66
C LEU A 98 -25.06 4.54 -2.12
N ILE A 99 -24.07 4.72 -3.01
CA ILE A 99 -24.16 4.30 -4.41
C ILE A 99 -24.24 2.77 -4.50
N GLY A 100 -23.41 2.04 -3.76
CA GLY A 100 -23.43 0.58 -3.69
C GLY A 100 -24.77 0.03 -3.19
N ASP A 101 -25.28 0.61 -2.10
CA ASP A 101 -26.59 0.26 -1.51
C ASP A 101 -27.74 0.51 -2.49
N LYS A 102 -27.74 1.65 -3.18
CA LYS A 102 -28.74 1.98 -4.20
C LYS A 102 -28.66 1.05 -5.42
N ALA A 103 -27.47 0.60 -5.77
CA ALA A 103 -27.26 -0.38 -6.83
C ALA A 103 -27.59 -1.82 -6.40
N GLY A 104 -27.79 -2.06 -5.09
CA GLY A 104 -28.09 -3.38 -4.54
C GLY A 104 -26.93 -4.37 -4.60
N ILE A 105 -25.69 -3.85 -4.64
CA ILE A 105 -24.48 -4.67 -4.73
C ILE A 105 -23.90 -4.92 -3.34
N LYS A 106 -23.22 -6.05 -3.18
CA LYS A 106 -22.37 -6.29 -2.00
C LYS A 106 -20.99 -5.70 -2.28
N TYR A 107 -20.47 -4.93 -1.34
CA TYR A 107 -19.16 -4.31 -1.43
C TYR A 107 -18.36 -4.57 -0.14
N ASN A 108 -17.03 -4.57 -0.25
CA ASN A 108 -16.13 -4.67 0.88
C ASN A 108 -15.86 -3.27 1.45
N THR A 109 -16.14 -3.04 2.73
CA THR A 109 -15.86 -1.74 3.36
C THR A 109 -14.35 -1.53 3.54
N GLY A 110 -13.58 -2.60 3.74
CA GLY A 110 -12.17 -2.57 4.12
C GLY A 110 -11.95 -2.17 5.58
N MET A 111 -13.01 -2.10 6.39
CA MET A 111 -12.96 -1.83 7.83
C MET A 111 -13.35 -3.05 8.68
N ASP A 112 -13.90 -4.07 8.04
CA ASP A 112 -14.26 -5.33 8.70
C ASP A 112 -12.98 -6.09 9.09
N ARG A 113 -12.94 -6.60 10.31
CA ARG A 113 -11.84 -7.46 10.79
C ARG A 113 -12.16 -8.89 10.39
N ASP A 114 -11.31 -9.51 9.57
CA ASP A 114 -11.41 -10.93 9.27
C ASP A 114 -10.89 -11.74 10.48
N GLU A 115 -11.78 -12.00 11.45
CA GLU A 115 -11.48 -12.85 12.63
C GLU A 115 -10.89 -14.22 12.22
N GLY A 116 -11.26 -14.70 11.02
CA GLY A 116 -10.76 -15.94 10.43
C GLY A 116 -9.33 -15.88 9.87
N GLU A 117 -8.77 -14.71 9.56
CA GLU A 117 -7.35 -14.57 9.21
C GLU A 117 -6.49 -14.40 10.46
N GLU A 118 -6.93 -13.58 11.42
CA GLU A 118 -6.22 -13.39 12.69
C GLU A 118 -6.02 -14.72 13.44
N THR A 119 -7.02 -15.61 13.40
CA THR A 119 -6.92 -16.95 13.99
C THR A 119 -6.03 -17.92 13.21
N LYS A 120 -5.93 -17.78 11.89
CA LYS A 120 -5.02 -18.62 11.08
C LYS A 120 -3.56 -18.30 11.39
N ASP A 121 -3.23 -17.03 11.55
CA ASP A 121 -1.87 -16.60 11.86
C ASP A 121 -1.45 -17.12 13.25
N ALA A 122 -2.34 -17.02 14.23
CA ALA A 122 -2.15 -17.60 15.56
C ALA A 122 -2.07 -19.14 15.57
N MET A 123 -2.82 -19.82 14.69
CA MET A 123 -2.72 -21.28 14.54
C MET A 123 -1.42 -21.69 13.86
N ILE A 124 -0.97 -20.96 12.83
CA ILE A 124 0.30 -21.23 12.14
C ILE A 124 1.47 -21.03 13.10
N SER A 125 1.47 -19.96 13.91
CA SER A 125 2.51 -19.75 14.92
C SER A 125 2.52 -20.86 15.97
N ALA A 126 1.36 -21.33 16.43
CA ALA A 126 1.28 -22.44 17.38
C ALA A 126 1.81 -23.76 16.79
N VAL A 127 1.51 -24.04 15.51
CA VAL A 127 2.02 -25.24 14.81
C VAL A 127 3.53 -25.16 14.60
N LEU A 128 4.08 -23.98 14.31
CA LEU A 128 5.53 -23.79 14.18
C LEU A 128 6.27 -24.01 15.50
N GLU A 129 5.73 -23.47 16.61
CA GLU A 129 6.30 -23.71 17.94
C GLU A 129 6.26 -25.19 18.35
N ASP A 130 5.20 -25.91 17.99
CA ASP A 130 5.09 -27.34 18.28
C ASP A 130 6.07 -28.16 17.41
N LEU A 131 6.27 -27.77 16.15
CA LEU A 131 7.30 -28.37 15.30
C LEU A 131 8.71 -28.15 15.85
N GLU A 132 9.05 -26.94 16.30
CA GLU A 132 10.35 -26.64 16.90
C GLU A 132 10.60 -27.49 18.16
N LYS A 133 9.58 -27.62 19.03
CA LYS A 133 9.66 -28.47 20.23
C LYS A 133 9.82 -29.94 19.89
N ASP A 134 9.27 -30.41 18.77
CA ASP A 134 9.41 -31.80 18.35
C ASP A 134 10.76 -32.06 17.67
N LEU A 135 11.29 -31.10 16.92
CA LEU A 135 12.65 -31.13 16.38
C LEU A 135 13.72 -31.11 17.50
N ASP A 136 13.51 -30.35 18.56
CA ASP A 136 14.39 -30.31 19.73
C ASP A 136 14.34 -31.62 20.56
N LYS A 137 13.20 -32.32 20.57
CA LYS A 137 13.08 -33.64 21.22
C LYS A 137 13.76 -34.75 20.42
N ASP A 138 13.76 -34.68 19.10
CA ASP A 138 14.43 -35.67 18.23
C ASP A 138 15.94 -35.43 18.11
N ALA A 139 16.44 -34.22 18.39
CA ALA A 139 17.87 -33.90 18.40
C ALA A 139 18.65 -34.39 19.64
N SER A 140 17.97 -34.96 20.65
CA SER A 140 18.61 -35.46 21.88
C SER A 140 19.43 -36.76 21.71
N GLY A 141 19.56 -37.28 20.48
CA GLY A 141 20.19 -38.57 20.20
C GLY A 141 21.62 -38.55 19.63
N ILE A 142 22.20 -37.40 19.27
CA ILE A 142 23.56 -37.35 18.70
C ILE A 142 24.30 -36.14 19.26
N ALA A 143 24.91 -36.34 20.43
CA ALA A 143 25.95 -35.47 20.95
C ALA A 143 27.25 -36.27 21.02
N SER A 144 28.18 -35.99 20.11
CA SER A 144 29.63 -35.97 20.39
C SER A 144 30.42 -35.61 19.16
N GLU A 145 31.40 -34.71 19.37
CA GLU A 145 32.59 -34.46 18.55
C GLU A 145 32.31 -33.62 17.28
N GLU A 146 33.03 -32.56 16.94
CA GLU A 146 34.31 -32.01 17.39
C GLU A 146 34.50 -30.66 16.66
N GLU A 147 35.39 -29.83 17.21
CA GLU A 147 36.15 -28.78 16.55
C GLU A 147 35.47 -27.45 16.16
N GLU A 148 35.73 -26.46 17.04
CA GLU A 148 35.97 -25.07 16.68
C GLU A 148 36.90 -24.98 15.46
N GLN A 149 36.37 -24.63 14.29
CA GLN A 149 37.16 -24.07 13.21
C GLN A 149 36.66 -22.65 12.92
N SER A 150 37.33 -21.69 13.55
CA SER A 150 37.29 -20.28 13.20
C SER A 150 37.68 -20.12 11.72
N THR A 151 36.70 -20.08 10.84
CA THR A 151 36.89 -19.58 9.48
C THR A 151 36.82 -18.05 9.56
N GLU A 152 38.01 -17.47 9.73
CA GLU A 152 38.26 -16.05 9.54
C GLU A 152 37.72 -15.67 8.15
N THR A 153 36.53 -15.11 8.12
CA THR A 153 35.92 -14.63 6.87
C THR A 153 36.63 -13.33 6.53
N GLU A 154 37.65 -13.44 5.68
CA GLU A 154 38.31 -12.30 5.07
C GLU A 154 37.23 -11.44 4.41
N ASN A 155 36.99 -10.25 4.97
CA ASN A 155 36.04 -9.29 4.44
C ASN A 155 36.62 -8.70 3.16
N GLU A 156 36.43 -9.38 2.03
CA GLU A 156 36.65 -8.76 0.73
C GLU A 156 35.63 -7.62 0.57
N PRO A 157 36.06 -6.38 0.23
CA PRO A 157 35.15 -5.26 0.09
C PRO A 157 34.28 -5.47 -1.16
N MET A 158 33.11 -6.06 -1.00
CA MET A 158 32.09 -6.10 -2.04
C MET A 158 31.40 -4.74 -2.14
N GLY A 159 31.94 -3.86 -2.99
CA GLY A 159 31.33 -2.58 -3.34
C GLY A 159 31.67 -2.17 -4.77
N LEU A 160 30.78 -1.42 -5.42
CA LEU A 160 30.96 -0.87 -6.78
C LEU A 160 32.19 0.03 -6.96
N MET A 161 32.90 0.35 -5.86
CA MET A 161 34.14 1.12 -5.83
C MET A 161 35.35 0.29 -5.38
N ALA A 162 35.23 -1.04 -5.31
CA ALA A 162 36.36 -1.92 -5.07
C ALA A 162 37.31 -1.85 -6.27
N ARG A 163 38.48 -1.25 -6.04
CA ARG A 163 39.55 -1.14 -7.02
C ARG A 163 39.98 -2.54 -7.46
N ARG A 164 39.90 -2.84 -8.77
CA ARG A 164 40.52 -4.03 -9.37
C ARG A 164 42.00 -4.01 -8.99
N ALA A 165 42.47 -5.01 -8.26
CA ALA A 165 43.90 -5.25 -8.14
C ALA A 165 44.45 -5.44 -9.56
N GLY A 166 45.38 -4.56 -9.95
CA GLY A 166 46.13 -4.68 -11.20
C GLY A 166 47.29 -5.65 -11.05
#